data_AF-A0A6M0AVK8-F1
#
_entry.id   AF-A0A6M0AVK8-F1
#
_cell.length_a   1.000
_cell.length_b   1.000
_cell.length_c   1.000
_cell.angle_alpha   90.00
_cell.angle_beta   90.00
_cell.angle_gamma   90.00
#
_symmetry.space_group_name_H-M   'P 1'
#
loop_
_entity.id
_entity.type
_entity.pdbx_description
1 polymer ?
#
loop_
_entity_poly.entity_id
_entity_poly.type
_entity_poly.pdbx_seq_one_letter_code
_entity_poly.pdbx_strand_id
1 'polypeptide(L)' 'MEVNVNCAQDCINGCILGDKCPNQQYVAEASQFINGTSLDKMLELAEEARLKKLSQPPKWVIPDFPE' A
#
# COMPACT_ATOMS: atom_id res chain seq x y z
N MET A 1 -2.03 26.21 8.52
CA MET A 1 -0.95 25.34 8.01
C MET A 1 -1.63 24.12 7.42
N GLU A 2 -1.71 24.03 6.09
CA GLU A 2 -2.15 22.81 5.43
C GLU A 2 -1.00 21.80 5.53
N VAL A 3 -1.21 20.73 6.27
CA VAL A 3 -0.22 19.65 6.39
C VAL A 3 -0.31 18.83 5.11
N ASN A 4 0.73 18.92 4.28
CA ASN A 4 0.86 18.04 3.11
C ASN A 4 1.22 16.64 3.62
N VAL A 5 0.24 15.74 3.66
CA VAL A 5 0.40 14.37 4.17
C VAL A 5 0.72 13.43 3.02
N ASN A 6 1.90 12.83 3.05
CA ASN A 6 2.25 11.73 2.17
C ASN A 6 1.70 10.43 2.77
N CYS A 7 0.51 10.02 2.33
CA CYS A 7 -0.14 8.81 2.83
C CYS A 7 0.72 7.54 2.69
N ALA A 8 1.69 7.48 1.77
CA ALA A 8 2.58 6.33 1.61
C ALA A 8 3.73 6.28 2.63
N GLN A 9 4.00 7.38 3.35
CA GLN A 9 5.05 7.46 4.36
C GLN A 9 4.46 7.75 5.75
N ASP A 10 3.60 8.76 5.84
CA ASP A 10 3.08 9.27 7.11
C ASP A 10 1.96 8.41 7.70
N CYS A 11 1.21 7.69 6.84
CA CYS A 11 0.08 6.85 7.25
C CYS A 11 0.42 5.35 7.34
N ILE A 12 1.71 4.97 7.33
CA ILE A 12 2.12 3.55 7.30
C ILE A 12 1.63 2.74 8.51
N ASN A 13 1.47 3.40 9.66
CA ASN A 13 1.00 2.80 10.91
C ASN A 13 -0.48 3.13 11.22
N GLY A 14 -1.20 3.72 10.27
CA GLY A 14 -2.56 4.22 10.46
C GLY A 14 -2.70 5.68 10.04
N CYS A 15 -3.93 6.11 9.73
CA CYS A 15 -4.16 7.45 9.22
C CYS A 15 -3.97 8.52 10.29
N ILE A 16 -3.04 9.43 10.07
CA ILE A 16 -2.77 10.57 10.96
C ILE A 16 -3.83 11.68 10.89
N LEU A 17 -4.64 11.70 9.82
CA LEU A 17 -5.70 12.69 9.60
C LEU A 17 -7.06 12.26 10.16
N GLY A 18 -7.16 11.06 10.74
CA GLY A 18 -8.39 10.50 11.29
C GLY A 18 -9.53 10.52 10.26
N ASP A 19 -10.58 11.29 10.56
CA ASP A 19 -11.78 11.41 9.73
C ASP A 19 -11.57 12.16 8.40
N LYS A 20 -10.42 12.80 8.21
CA LYS A 20 -10.09 13.53 6.96
C LYS A 20 -9.22 12.70 6.01
N CYS A 21 -9.17 11.38 6.18
CA CYS A 21 -8.41 10.52 5.29
C CYS A 21 -9.01 10.59 3.86
N PRO A 22 -8.23 10.93 2.82
CA PRO A 22 -8.75 11.04 1.45
C PRO A 22 -9.23 9.70 0.88
N ASN A 23 -8.80 8.59 1.47
CA ASN A 23 -9.08 7.23 1.00
C ASN A 23 -10.17 6.50 1.80
N GLN A 24 -10.97 7.21 2.61
CA GLN A 24 -12.04 6.58 3.41
C GLN A 24 -13.06 5.80 2.59
N GLN A 25 -13.35 6.24 1.37
CA GLN A 25 -14.30 5.57 0.48
C GLN A 25 -13.93 4.12 0.19
N TYR A 26 -12.65 3.75 0.28
CA TYR A 26 -12.17 2.40 0.02
C TYR A 26 -12.21 1.49 1.24
N VAL A 27 -12.52 2.00 2.44
CA VAL A 27 -12.54 1.21 3.68
C VAL A 27 -13.54 0.06 3.60
N ALA A 28 -14.72 0.32 3.02
CA ALA A 28 -15.76 -0.69 2.87
C ALA A 28 -15.33 -1.83 1.94
N GLU A 29 -14.75 -1.48 0.79
CA GLU A 29 -14.25 -2.45 -0.19
C GLU A 29 -13.08 -3.27 0.36
N ALA A 30 -12.10 -2.61 1.00
CA ALA A 30 -10.98 -3.29 1.65
C ALA A 30 -11.45 -4.26 2.75
N SER A 31 -12.45 -3.86 3.54
CA SER A 31 -13.03 -4.72 4.57
C SER A 31 -13.74 -5.94 3.97
N GLN A 32 -14.46 -5.76 2.85
CA GLN A 32 -15.08 -6.87 2.15
C GLN A 32 -14.05 -7.85 1.58
N PHE A 33 -12.96 -7.33 1.00
CA PHE A 33 -11.86 -8.15 0.50
C PHE A 33 -11.20 -8.97 1.61
N ILE A 34 -10.86 -8.34 2.74
CA ILE A 34 -10.19 -9.02 3.86
C ILE A 34 -11.09 -10.11 4.46
N ASN A 35 -12.40 -9.84 4.63
CA ASN A 35 -13.34 -10.81 5.18
C ASN A 35 -13.72 -11.90 4.19
N GLY A 36 -13.76 -11.59 2.89
CA GLY A 36 -14.16 -12.51 1.82
C GLY A 36 -13.02 -13.38 1.27
N THR A 37 -11.77 -13.03 1.56
CA THR A 37 -10.59 -13.75 1.06
C THR A 37 -10.00 -14.61 2.16
N SER A 38 -9.91 -15.92 1.94
CA SER A 38 -9.25 -16.81 2.89
C SER A 38 -7.74 -16.53 2.98
N LEU A 39 -7.14 -16.88 4.11
CA LEU A 39 -5.70 -16.74 4.30
C LEU A 39 -4.91 -17.49 3.21
N ASP A 40 -5.33 -18.71 2.87
CA ASP A 40 -4.70 -19.49 1.80
C ASP A 40 -4.73 -18.75 0.46
N LYS A 41 -5.88 -18.12 0.13
CA LYS A 41 -6.00 -17.36 -1.11
C LYS A 41 -5.13 -16.11 -1.10
N MET A 42 -4.95 -15.46 0.04
CA MET A 42 -4.01 -14.33 0.17
C MET A 42 -2.57 -14.77 -0.05
N LEU A 43 -2.18 -15.94 0.47
CA LEU A 43 -0.83 -16.48 0.27
C LEU A 43 -0.56 -16.85 -1.20
N GLU A 44 -1.55 -17.42 -1.89
CA GLU A 44 -1.47 -17.69 -3.33
C GLU A 44 -1.24 -16.41 -4.14
N LEU A 45 -2.04 -15.37 -3.87
CA LEU A 45 -1.91 -14.05 -4.52
C LEU A 45 -0.52 -13.42 -4.26
N ALA A 46 0.01 -13.59 -3.04
CA ALA A 46 1.33 -13.09 -2.69
C ALA A 46 2.45 -13.81 -3.48
N GLU A 47 2.35 -15.13 -3.68
CA GLU A 47 3.33 -15.87 -4.48
C GLU A 47 3.26 -15.49 -5.97
N GLU A 48 2.06 -15.33 -6.53
CA GLU A 48 1.91 -14.83 -7.91
C GLU A 48 2.55 -13.45 -8.09
N ALA A 49 2.34 -12.55 -7.12
CA ALA A 49 2.95 -11.22 -7.13
C ALA A 49 4.47 -11.29 -7.02
N ARG A 50 5.00 -12.22 -6.21
CA ARG A 50 6.44 -12.47 -6.08
C ARG A 50 7.04 -12.93 -7.41
N LEU A 51 6.42 -13.90 -8.08
CA LEU A 51 6.88 -14.40 -9.38
C LEU A 51 6.85 -13.31 -10.44
N LYS A 52 5.79 -12.49 -10.48
CA LYS A 52 5.70 -11.32 -11.38
C LYS A 52 6.82 -10.30 -11.12
N LYS A 53 7.18 -10.06 -9.86
CA LYS A 53 8.26 -9.15 -9.53
C LYS A 53 9.63 -9.68 -9.95
N LEU A 54 9.83 -11.00 -9.87
CA LEU A 54 11.06 -11.67 -10.30
C LEU A 54 11.23 -11.70 -11.82
N SER A 55 10.12 -11.73 -12.58
CA SER A 55 10.17 -11.69 -14.05
C SER A 55 10.27 -10.28 -14.63
N GLN A 56 9.99 -9.25 -13.84
CA GLN A 56 10.12 -7.85 -14.27
C GLN A 56 11.59 -7.41 -14.32
N PRO A 57 11.95 -6.52 -15.27
CA PRO A 57 13.28 -5.95 -15.32
C PRO A 57 13.58 -5.16 -14.03
N PRO A 58 14.86 -5.15 -13.58
CA PRO A 58 15.23 -4.45 -12.36
C PRO A 58 14.96 -2.94 -12.49
N LYS A 59 14.22 -2.38 -11.53
CA LYS A 59 14.03 -0.93 -11.40
C LYS A 59 15.18 -0.35 -10.59
N TRP A 60 16.06 0.37 -11.26
CA TRP A 60 17.14 1.11 -10.61
C TRP A 60 16.56 2.36 -9.93
N VAL A 61 16.71 2.46 -8.62
CA VAL A 61 16.40 3.67 -7.85
C VAL A 61 17.73 4.34 -7.55
N ILE A 62 18.01 5.47 -8.22
CA ILE A 62 19.19 6.29 -7.94
C ILE A 62 18.79 7.23 -6.80
N PRO A 63 19.45 7.15 -5.63
CA PRO A 63 19.17 8.07 -4.54
C PRO A 63 19.53 9.50 -4.94
N ASP A 64 18.70 10.47 -4.56
CA ASP A 64 19.10 11.87 -4.61
C ASP A 64 20.13 12.11 -3.49
N PHE A 65 21.39 12.27 -3.85
CA PHE A 65 22.43 12.65 -2.90
C PHE A 65 22.39 14.19 -2.74
N PRO A 66 22.20 14.72 -1.52
CA PRO A 66 22.36 16.16 -1.29
C PRO A 66 23.83 16.56 -1.44
N GLU A 67 24.10 17.72 -2.04
CA GLU A 67 25.43 18.36 -2.10
C GLU A 67 25.93 18.81 -0.71
#